data_AF-A0A3A8J572-F1
#
_entry.id   AF-A0A3A8J572-F1
#
_cell.length_a   1.000
_cell.length_b   1.000
_cell.length_c   1.000
_cell.angle_alpha   90.00
_cell.angle_beta   90.00
_cell.angle_gamma   90.00
#
_symmetry.space_group_name_H-M   'P 1'
#
loop_
_entity.id
_entity.type
_entity.pdbx_description
1 polymer ?
#
loop_
_entity_poly.entity_id
_entity_poly.type
_entity_poly.pdbx_seq_one_letter_code
_entity_poly.pdbx_strand_id
1 'polypeptide(L)'
;MRDGFRNAGLLGLAALLLGSPALGQTADPPEDSKGSPQFSCFEATRAGQGAVSETLAAQLCQGARSDAPAQCFRRVQAGGFLSDPQALQLCQYATPSDDPASCFLKARTSSFLDEAQLVQLCRPPIAEMLKLCPYGP
;
A
#
# COMPACT_ATOMS: atom_id res chain seq x y z
N MET A 1 -31.05 37.07 -8.86
CA MET A 1 -31.40 38.19 -9.78
C MET A 1 -30.66 37.90 -11.07
N ARG A 2 -31.35 37.36 -12.10
CA ARG A 2 -31.83 38.09 -13.31
C ARG A 2 -30.66 38.75 -14.05
N ASP A 3 -30.38 38.56 -15.33
CA ASP A 3 -30.99 37.92 -16.50
C ASP A 3 -29.87 37.91 -17.58
N GLY A 4 -29.96 37.10 -18.64
CA GLY A 4 -29.14 37.39 -19.83
C GLY A 4 -28.96 36.27 -20.85
N PHE A 5 -30.04 35.76 -21.43
CA PHE A 5 -30.01 34.97 -22.68
C PHE A 5 -30.23 35.91 -23.88
N ARG A 6 -29.87 35.42 -25.09
CA ARG A 6 -30.09 35.96 -26.48
C ARG A 6 -28.82 36.58 -27.10
N ASN A 7 -28.44 36.38 -28.38
CA ASN A 7 -29.10 35.73 -29.51
C ASN A 7 -28.08 35.42 -30.62
N ALA A 8 -28.41 34.40 -31.42
CA ALA A 8 -28.24 34.24 -32.87
C ALA A 8 -27.07 34.91 -33.62
N GLY A 9 -26.27 34.06 -34.27
CA GLY A 9 -25.48 34.39 -35.46
C GLY A 9 -25.19 33.15 -36.29
N LEU A 10 -26.14 32.76 -37.15
CA LEU A 10 -25.96 31.77 -38.20
C LEU A 10 -25.25 32.44 -39.39
N LEU A 11 -24.30 31.72 -40.01
CA LEU A 11 -23.89 31.71 -41.45
C LEU A 11 -22.37 31.82 -41.66
N GLY A 12 -21.80 30.75 -42.21
CA GLY A 12 -20.43 30.71 -42.71
C GLY A 12 -20.07 29.31 -43.19
N LEU A 13 -20.43 28.99 -44.43
CA LEU A 13 -20.19 27.71 -45.08
C LEU A 13 -18.68 27.45 -45.32
N ALA A 14 -18.29 26.21 -45.02
CA ALA A 14 -17.29 25.39 -45.70
C ALA A 14 -15.91 26.00 -46.03
N ALA A 15 -14.89 25.60 -45.26
CA ALA A 15 -13.57 25.33 -45.80
C ALA A 15 -12.75 24.43 -44.86
N LEU A 16 -12.27 23.32 -45.44
CA LEU A 16 -11.05 22.59 -45.06
C LEU A 16 -11.18 21.58 -43.91
N LEU A 17 -11.54 20.37 -44.35
CA LEU A 17 -10.97 19.07 -43.97
C LEU A 17 -9.47 19.15 -43.61
N LEU A 18 -9.15 19.61 -42.40
CA LEU A 18 -7.96 19.19 -41.70
C LEU A 18 -8.44 18.28 -40.58
N GLY A 19 -8.42 16.98 -40.88
CA GLY A 19 -8.65 15.93 -39.92
C GLY A 19 -7.79 16.21 -38.69
N SER A 20 -8.44 16.57 -37.59
CA SER A 20 -7.81 16.53 -36.29
C SER A 20 -7.45 15.07 -36.05
N PRO A 21 -6.18 14.69 -35.92
CA PRO A 21 -5.89 13.38 -35.40
C PRO A 21 -6.41 13.40 -33.95
N ALA A 22 -7.60 12.85 -33.76
CA ALA A 22 -8.01 12.26 -32.49
C ALA A 22 -7.12 11.03 -32.28
N LEU A 23 -5.82 11.27 -32.06
CA LEU A 23 -4.85 10.24 -31.74
C LEU A 23 -4.65 10.27 -30.24
N GLY A 24 -5.28 9.29 -29.59
CA GLY A 24 -4.80 8.73 -28.35
C GLY A 24 -5.08 9.56 -27.13
N GLN A 25 -6.29 9.39 -26.56
CA GLN A 25 -6.30 9.01 -25.16
C GLN A 25 -5.47 7.73 -25.10
N THR A 26 -4.18 7.87 -24.76
CA THR A 26 -3.38 6.71 -24.39
C THR A 26 -4.15 6.06 -23.27
N ALA A 27 -4.53 4.81 -23.54
CA ALA A 27 -4.99 3.86 -22.55
C ALA A 27 -4.27 4.09 -21.22
N ASP A 28 -5.00 3.93 -20.12
CA ASP A 28 -4.38 3.77 -18.81
C ASP A 28 -3.10 2.94 -18.97
N PRO A 29 -1.96 3.38 -18.37
CA PRO A 29 -0.74 2.61 -18.43
C PRO A 29 -1.06 1.16 -18.08
N PRO A 30 -0.49 0.17 -18.79
CA PRO A 30 -0.69 -1.22 -18.40
C PRO A 30 -0.43 -1.34 -16.89
N GLU A 31 -1.33 -2.03 -16.19
CA GLU A 31 -1.31 -2.27 -14.73
C GLU A 31 0.04 -2.85 -14.23
N ASP A 32 0.93 -3.20 -15.16
CA ASP A 32 2.32 -3.62 -15.00
C ASP A 32 3.32 -2.46 -14.74
N SER A 33 2.87 -1.20 -14.78
CA SER A 33 3.75 -0.03 -14.50
C SER A 33 3.81 0.35 -13.01
N LYS A 34 3.13 -0.40 -12.14
CA LYS A 34 3.25 -0.26 -10.68
C LYS A 34 4.58 -0.92 -10.28
N GLY A 35 5.61 -0.11 -10.05
CA GLY A 35 6.99 -0.57 -9.80
C GLY A 35 7.11 -1.72 -8.80
N SER A 36 8.21 -2.46 -8.86
CA SER A 36 8.47 -3.70 -8.10
C SER A 36 7.84 -3.64 -6.69
N PRO A 37 6.88 -4.53 -6.34
CA PRO A 37 6.11 -4.42 -5.10
C PRO A 37 6.97 -4.33 -3.84
N GLN A 38 8.13 -4.97 -3.86
CA GLN A 38 9.12 -4.93 -2.77
C GLN A 38 9.70 -3.51 -2.62
N PHE A 39 10.04 -2.87 -3.74
CA PHE A 39 10.58 -1.51 -3.75
C PHE A 39 9.50 -0.48 -3.38
N SER A 40 8.27 -0.67 -3.86
CA SER A 40 7.12 0.16 -3.46
C SER A 40 6.84 0.06 -1.96
N CYS A 41 6.91 -1.14 -1.37
CA CYS A 41 6.84 -1.34 0.07
C CYS A 41 7.99 -0.62 0.80
N PHE A 42 9.21 -0.73 0.29
CA PHE A 42 10.40 -0.11 0.87
C PHE A 42 10.26 1.42 0.92
N GLU A 43 9.86 2.03 -0.20
CA GLU A 43 9.56 3.46 -0.29
C GLU A 43 8.41 3.88 0.65
N ALA A 44 7.35 3.07 0.74
CA ALA A 44 6.25 3.33 1.66
C ALA A 44 6.67 3.27 3.14
N THR A 45 7.63 2.41 3.48
CA THR A 45 8.14 2.26 4.85
C THR A 45 8.94 3.49 5.27
N ARG A 46 9.84 3.99 4.41
CA ARG A 46 10.65 5.19 4.68
C ARG A 46 9.85 6.48 4.69
N ALA A 47 8.72 6.53 3.98
CA ALA A 47 7.85 7.69 3.95
C ALA A 47 7.04 7.89 5.26
N GLY A 48 7.17 6.97 6.22
CA GLY A 48 6.51 7.05 7.52
C GLY A 48 7.04 8.18 8.42
N GLN A 49 6.33 8.41 9.54
CA GLN A 49 6.80 9.30 10.59
C GLN A 49 7.88 8.57 11.41
N GLY A 50 9.08 9.14 11.45
CA GLY A 50 10.23 8.55 12.13
C GLY A 50 11.29 8.04 11.15
N ALA A 51 12.55 8.13 11.55
CA ALA A 51 13.67 7.62 10.75
C ALA A 51 13.74 6.10 10.89
N VAL A 52 13.28 5.37 9.87
CA VAL A 52 13.50 3.93 9.74
C VAL A 52 14.80 3.70 8.99
N SER A 53 15.68 2.83 9.48
CA SER A 53 16.91 2.50 8.77
C SER A 53 16.60 1.80 7.44
N GLU A 54 17.41 2.06 6.41
CA GLU A 54 17.21 1.41 5.11
C GLU A 54 17.29 -0.11 5.22
N THR A 55 18.17 -0.64 6.08
CA THR A 55 18.29 -2.07 6.32
C THR A 55 17.01 -2.66 6.90
N LEU A 56 16.37 -1.98 7.87
CA LEU A 56 15.12 -2.46 8.45
C LEU A 56 13.98 -2.43 7.43
N ALA A 57 13.87 -1.34 6.65
CA ALA A 57 12.87 -1.24 5.59
C ALA A 57 13.05 -2.33 4.52
N ALA A 58 14.29 -2.61 4.13
CA ALA A 58 14.59 -3.68 3.18
C ALA A 58 14.22 -5.06 3.73
N GLN A 59 14.53 -5.35 5.01
CA GLN A 59 14.16 -6.61 5.65
C GLN A 59 12.64 -6.77 5.77
N LEU A 60 11.92 -5.71 6.18
CA LEU A 60 10.46 -5.72 6.29
C LEU A 60 9.79 -6.04 4.94
N CYS A 61 10.32 -5.48 3.86
CA CYS A 61 9.73 -5.58 2.52
C CYS A 61 10.31 -6.72 1.66
N GLN A 62 11.20 -7.54 2.22
CA GLN A 62 11.78 -8.68 1.53
C GLN A 62 10.68 -9.66 1.10
N GLY A 63 10.57 -9.92 -0.20
CA GLY A 63 9.56 -10.84 -0.76
C GLY A 63 8.12 -10.30 -0.77
N ALA A 64 7.90 -9.05 -0.34
CA ALA A 64 6.57 -8.45 -0.29
C ALA A 64 5.89 -8.44 -1.67
N ARG A 65 4.59 -8.76 -1.71
CA ARG A 65 3.76 -8.74 -2.93
C ARG A 65 2.87 -7.50 -3.02
N SER A 66 2.96 -6.63 -2.02
CA SER A 66 2.26 -5.35 -1.91
C SER A 66 2.98 -4.46 -0.89
N ASP A 67 2.47 -3.26 -0.67
CA ASP A 67 2.89 -2.36 0.41
C ASP A 67 2.24 -2.66 1.78
N ALA A 68 1.46 -3.75 1.89
CA ALA A 68 0.79 -4.14 3.14
C ALA A 68 1.75 -4.28 4.35
N PRO A 69 2.98 -4.84 4.24
CA PRO A 69 3.94 -4.87 5.34
C PRO A 69 4.32 -3.47 5.85
N ALA A 70 4.53 -2.52 4.92
CA ALA A 70 4.85 -1.13 5.26
C ALA A 70 3.68 -0.44 5.98
N GLN A 71 2.46 -0.63 5.49
CA GLN A 71 1.25 -0.08 6.12
C GLN A 71 1.02 -0.67 7.52
N CYS A 72 1.25 -1.98 7.70
CA CYS A 72 1.23 -2.62 9.01
C CYS A 72 2.25 -1.99 9.96
N PHE A 73 3.51 -1.90 9.53
CA PHE A 73 4.62 -1.43 10.34
C PHE A 73 4.40 0.01 10.81
N ARG A 74 3.99 0.90 9.89
CA ARG A 74 3.69 2.29 10.24
C ARG A 74 2.57 2.42 11.26
N ARG A 75 1.52 1.60 11.17
CA ARG A 75 0.40 1.65 12.12
C ARG A 75 0.82 1.25 13.54
N VAL A 76 1.63 0.19 13.68
CA VAL A 76 2.09 -0.24 15.00
C VAL A 76 3.14 0.70 15.59
N GLN A 77 4.01 1.27 14.74
CA GLN A 77 5.01 2.26 15.16
C GLN A 77 4.41 3.58 15.59
N ALA A 78 3.33 4.05 14.95
CA ALA A 78 2.62 5.26 15.37
C ALA A 78 2.14 5.19 16.83
N GLY A 79 1.92 3.98 17.34
CA GLY A 79 1.58 3.75 18.74
C GLY A 79 2.77 3.75 19.70
N GLY A 80 4.00 3.54 19.21
CA GLY A 80 5.20 3.45 20.05
C GLY A 80 5.23 2.27 21.02
N PHE A 81 4.41 1.23 20.79
CA PHE A 81 4.26 0.10 21.71
C PHE A 81 5.25 -1.04 21.44
N LEU A 82 5.73 -1.14 20.20
CA LEU A 82 6.63 -2.20 19.76
C LEU A 82 8.01 -1.63 19.46
N SER A 83 9.03 -2.42 19.77
CA SER A 83 10.37 -2.18 19.23
C SER A 83 10.42 -2.54 17.74
N ASP A 84 11.36 -1.96 16.99
CA ASP A 84 11.58 -2.25 15.57
C ASP A 84 11.62 -3.76 15.25
N PRO A 85 12.33 -4.62 16.00
CA PRO A 85 12.32 -6.07 15.74
C PRO A 85 10.96 -6.72 15.95
N GLN A 86 10.19 -6.29 16.94
CA GLN A 86 8.85 -6.82 17.20
C GLN A 86 7.86 -6.40 16.10
N ALA A 87 7.93 -5.14 15.67
CA ALA A 87 7.12 -4.63 14.57
C ALA A 87 7.48 -5.33 13.25
N LEU A 88 8.76 -5.59 13.00
CA LEU A 88 9.21 -6.38 11.84
C LEU A 88 8.64 -7.80 11.90
N GLN A 89 8.78 -8.49 13.02
CA GLN A 89 8.26 -9.85 13.20
C GLN A 89 6.74 -9.94 12.97
N LEU A 90 6.00 -8.91 13.39
CA LEU A 90 4.55 -8.84 13.22
C LEU A 90 4.14 -8.57 11.77
N CYS A 91 4.89 -7.74 11.04
CA CYS A 91 4.42 -7.16 9.78
C CYS A 91 5.07 -7.71 8.50
N GLN A 92 6.22 -8.38 8.56
CA GLN A 92 7.02 -8.78 7.38
C GLN A 92 6.24 -9.54 6.30
N TYR A 93 5.25 -10.35 6.69
CA TYR A 93 4.44 -11.15 5.76
C TYR A 93 2.98 -10.72 5.71
N ALA A 94 2.67 -9.48 6.11
CA ALA A 94 1.32 -8.96 6.01
C ALA A 94 0.88 -8.92 4.54
N THR A 95 -0.32 -9.41 4.29
CA THR A 95 -0.97 -9.36 2.97
C THR A 95 -2.12 -8.35 3.02
N PRO A 96 -2.68 -7.91 1.88
CA PRO A 96 -3.87 -7.05 1.91
C PRO A 96 -5.08 -7.70 2.62
N SER A 97 -5.14 -9.03 2.67
CA SER A 97 -6.20 -9.78 3.37
C SER A 97 -5.91 -10.04 4.84
N ASP A 98 -4.65 -9.94 5.27
CA ASP A 98 -4.23 -10.17 6.65
C ASP A 98 -3.88 -8.84 7.32
N ASP A 99 -4.55 -8.52 8.43
CA ASP A 99 -4.29 -7.28 9.18
C ASP A 99 -3.73 -7.55 10.58
N PRO A 100 -2.43 -7.94 10.69
CA PRO A 100 -1.80 -8.25 11.97
C PRO A 100 -1.70 -7.04 12.90
N ALA A 101 -1.63 -5.82 12.35
CA ALA A 101 -1.63 -4.58 13.15
C ALA A 101 -2.97 -4.38 13.87
N SER A 102 -4.10 -4.57 13.17
CA SER A 102 -5.42 -4.48 13.80
C SER A 102 -5.64 -5.55 14.86
N CYS A 103 -5.16 -6.77 14.63
CA CYS A 103 -5.15 -7.82 15.65
C CYS A 103 -4.39 -7.36 16.90
N PHE A 104 -3.15 -6.90 16.74
CA PHE A 104 -2.29 -6.49 17.86
C PHE A 104 -2.90 -5.33 18.65
N LEU A 105 -3.33 -4.26 17.96
CA LEU A 105 -3.90 -3.08 18.60
C LEU A 105 -5.18 -3.42 19.38
N LYS A 106 -6.05 -4.26 18.81
CA LYS A 106 -7.26 -4.73 19.50
C LYS A 106 -6.91 -5.59 20.71
N ALA A 107 -6.09 -6.62 20.52
CA ALA A 107 -5.74 -7.56 21.58
C ALA A 107 -5.01 -6.89 22.75
N ARG A 108 -4.17 -5.87 22.50
CA ARG A 108 -3.54 -5.06 23.56
C ARG A 108 -4.56 -4.36 24.46
N THR A 109 -5.65 -3.87 23.88
CA THR A 109 -6.71 -3.18 24.65
C THR A 109 -7.74 -4.11 25.26
N SER A 110 -7.75 -5.39 24.87
CA SER A 110 -8.80 -6.36 25.19
C SER A 110 -8.29 -7.60 25.94
N SER A 111 -7.01 -7.64 26.32
CA SER A 111 -6.40 -8.76 27.02
C SER A 111 -5.32 -8.29 28.00
N PHE A 112 -4.79 -9.22 28.79
CA PHE A 112 -3.68 -9.01 29.72
C PHE A 112 -2.38 -9.65 29.24
N LEU A 113 -2.29 -9.98 27.95
CA LEU A 113 -1.08 -10.53 27.35
C LEU A 113 -0.01 -9.45 27.19
N ASP A 114 1.25 -9.82 27.40
CA ASP A 114 2.37 -8.93 27.13
C ASP A 114 2.58 -8.74 25.62
N GLU A 115 3.39 -7.74 25.24
CA GLU A 115 3.62 -7.38 23.83
C GLU A 115 4.21 -8.54 23.03
N ALA A 116 5.09 -9.35 23.62
CA ALA A 116 5.70 -10.48 22.94
C ALA A 116 4.67 -11.57 22.65
N GLN A 117 3.81 -11.90 23.62
CA GLN A 117 2.69 -12.82 23.45
C GLN A 117 1.70 -12.33 22.40
N LEU A 118 1.40 -11.03 22.40
CA LEU A 118 0.51 -10.42 21.40
C LEU A 118 1.10 -10.47 19.98
N VAL A 119 2.40 -10.22 19.83
CA VAL A 119 3.09 -10.37 18.53
C VAL A 119 3.04 -11.82 18.05
N GLN A 120 3.23 -12.80 18.93
CA GLN A 120 3.12 -14.22 18.55
C GLN A 120 1.69 -14.62 18.17
N LEU A 121 0.69 -14.09 18.87
CA LEU A 121 -0.72 -14.36 18.59
C LEU A 121 -1.15 -13.77 17.24
N CYS A 122 -0.70 -12.56 16.92
CA CYS A 122 -1.17 -11.78 15.78
C CYS A 122 -0.30 -11.88 14.53
N ARG A 123 0.80 -12.65 14.55
CA ARG A 123 1.66 -12.81 13.38
C ARG A 123 0.89 -13.48 12.22
N PRO A 124 1.14 -13.08 10.96
CA PRO A 124 0.53 -13.73 9.80
C PRO A 124 0.82 -15.24 9.74
N PRO A 125 -0.13 -16.05 9.24
CA PRO A 125 0.09 -17.47 9.04
C PRO A 125 1.07 -17.71 7.89
N ILE A 126 2.36 -17.81 8.20
CA ILE A 126 3.40 -18.24 7.25
C ILE A 126 3.14 -19.68 6.76
N ALA A 127 2.29 -20.44 7.48
CA ALA A 127 1.93 -21.82 7.17
C ALA A 127 1.34 -22.00 5.76
N GLU A 128 0.56 -21.03 5.26
CA GLU A 128 0.01 -21.12 3.90
C GLU A 128 1.13 -20.98 2.85
N MET A 129 2.12 -20.12 3.13
CA MET A 129 3.33 -19.98 2.31
C MET A 129 4.23 -21.21 2.40
N LEU A 130 4.35 -21.86 3.56
CA LEU A 130 5.11 -23.10 3.74
C LEU A 130 4.48 -24.31 3.04
N LYS A 131 3.16 -24.35 2.88
CA LYS A 131 2.48 -25.36 2.04
C LYS A 131 2.81 -25.18 0.56
N LEU A 132 2.99 -23.94 0.11
CA LEU A 132 3.33 -23.61 -1.28
C LEU A 132 4.84 -23.72 -1.55
N CYS A 133 5.67 -23.53 -0.51
CA CYS A 133 7.13 -23.53 -0.58
C CYS A 133 7.71 -24.43 0.53
N PRO A 134 7.57 -25.76 0.44
CA PRO A 134 7.98 -26.69 1.51
C PRO A 134 9.49 -26.70 1.79
N TYR A 135 10.30 -26.13 0.89
CA TYR A 135 11.75 -26.02 1.01
C TYR A 135 12.24 -24.58 1.24
N GLY A 136 11.34 -23.64 1.55
CA GLY A 136 11.64 -22.22 1.75
C GLY A 136 11.26 -21.35 0.56
N PRO A 137 11.20 -20.01 0.74
CA PRO A 137 10.89 -19.06 -0.33
C PRO A 137 11.94 -19.05 -1.45
#